data_AF-A0A3D5KJS4-F1
#
_entry.id   AF-A0A3D5KJS4-F1
#
_cell.length_a   1.000
_cell.length_b   1.000
_cell.length_c   1.000
_cell.angle_alpha   90.00
_cell.angle_beta   90.00
_cell.angle_gamma   90.00
#
_symmetry.space_group_name_H-M   'P 1'
#
loop_
_entity.id
_entity.type
_entity.pdbx_description
1 polymer ?
#
loop_
_entity_poly.entity_id
_entity_poly.type
_entity_poly.pdbx_seq_one_letter_code
_entity_poly.pdbx_strand_id
1 'polypeptide(L)'
;MVKALMFDVPNFLDKSIPSDLDRTSLIYDKVWPLRFIPDIQDNPKSLITTEWSFKPYTGDSIKITEVILYAICHISLMSVDGGMRKDFMVAEINKSIKNCSLFKSGNLTFQGGGDFLADAGGKWYGTFIRYAALTLSR
;
A
#
# COMPACT_ATOMS: atom_id res chain seq x y z
N MET A 1 2.31 -6.60 8.32
CA MET A 1 2.80 -5.72 7.24
C MET A 1 4.31 -5.65 7.21
N VAL A 2 4.94 -5.13 8.27
CA VAL A 2 6.39 -4.85 8.38
C VAL A 2 7.28 -6.02 7.95
N LYS A 3 6.95 -7.26 8.35
CA LYS A 3 7.72 -8.45 7.93
C LYS A 3 7.83 -8.60 6.41
N ALA A 4 6.74 -8.35 5.67
CA ALA A 4 6.73 -8.50 4.21
C ALA A 4 7.55 -7.41 3.50
N LEU A 5 7.71 -6.23 4.12
CA LEU A 5 8.51 -5.14 3.57
C LEU A 5 10.00 -5.29 3.91
N MET A 6 10.29 -5.85 5.07
CA MET A 6 11.65 -5.98 5.60
C MET A 6 12.37 -7.23 5.08
N PHE A 7 11.67 -8.35 4.93
CA PHE A 7 12.28 -9.63 4.59
C PHE A 7 11.92 -10.04 3.16
N ASP A 8 12.90 -9.92 2.27
CA ASP A 8 12.81 -10.27 0.86
C ASP A 8 13.05 -11.78 0.63
N VAL A 9 12.36 -12.63 1.41
CA VAL A 9 12.42 -14.11 1.33
C VAL A 9 11.04 -14.78 1.42
N PRO A 10 10.78 -15.92 0.77
CA PRO A 10 9.45 -16.56 0.77
C PRO A 10 8.88 -16.87 2.16
N ASN A 11 9.73 -17.33 3.10
CA ASN A 11 9.36 -17.68 4.47
C ASN A 11 9.42 -16.48 5.45
N PHE A 12 9.11 -15.28 4.99
CA PHE A 12 9.16 -14.06 5.81
C PHE A 12 8.22 -14.09 7.03
N LEU A 13 7.17 -14.92 7.00
CA LEU A 13 6.20 -15.04 8.10
C LEU A 13 6.85 -15.57 9.38
N ASP A 14 7.83 -16.46 9.25
CA ASP A 14 8.56 -17.09 10.36
C ASP A 14 9.66 -16.19 10.94
N LYS A 15 10.02 -15.13 10.22
CA LYS A 15 11.04 -14.18 10.68
C LYS A 15 10.50 -13.33 11.82
N SER A 16 11.33 -13.10 12.82
CA SER A 16 11.03 -12.16 13.90
C SER A 16 11.50 -10.77 13.50
N ILE A 17 10.65 -9.76 13.76
CA ILE A 17 11.03 -8.36 13.55
C ILE A 17 12.04 -8.01 14.66
N PRO A 18 13.21 -7.42 14.33
CA PRO A 18 14.13 -6.93 15.35
C PRO A 18 13.43 -5.95 16.30
N SER A 19 13.70 -6.09 17.60
CA SER A 19 13.07 -5.27 18.65
C SER A 19 13.42 -3.79 18.55
N ASP A 20 14.57 -3.50 17.95
CA ASP A 20 15.15 -2.17 17.75
C ASP A 20 14.84 -1.57 16.37
N LEU A 21 13.98 -2.23 15.57
CA LEU A 21 13.62 -1.71 14.25
C LEU A 21 12.90 -0.36 14.38
N ASP A 22 13.52 0.69 13.84
CA ASP A 22 12.82 1.93 13.52
C ASP A 22 11.90 1.71 12.31
N ARG A 23 10.58 1.65 12.56
CA ARG A 23 9.60 1.44 11.50
C ARG A 23 9.52 2.61 10.51
N THR A 24 9.93 3.81 10.92
CA THR A 24 9.92 4.98 10.05
C THR A 24 11.01 4.92 8.98
N SER A 25 12.05 4.10 9.18
CA SER A 25 13.09 3.84 8.18
C SER A 25 12.56 3.18 6.91
N LEU A 26 11.35 2.61 6.95
CA LEU A 26 10.69 2.02 5.78
C LEU A 26 10.03 3.08 4.89
N ILE A 27 9.79 4.29 5.39
CA ILE A 27 9.20 5.39 4.62
C ILE A 27 10.26 5.93 3.65
N TYR A 28 9.88 6.12 2.39
CA TYR A 28 10.78 6.45 1.28
C TYR A 28 11.85 5.38 0.95
N ASP A 29 11.68 4.16 1.46
CA ASP A 29 12.41 2.96 0.99
C ASP A 29 11.42 1.91 0.46
N LYS A 30 10.55 1.42 1.36
CA LYS A 30 9.51 0.42 1.02
C LYS A 30 8.10 1.00 1.00
N VAL A 31 7.86 2.13 1.66
CA VAL A 31 6.56 2.79 1.75
C VAL A 31 6.67 4.20 1.19
N TRP A 32 5.97 4.44 0.10
CA TRP A 32 6.01 5.70 -0.63
C TRP A 32 4.67 6.42 -0.49
N PRO A 33 4.61 7.58 0.18
CA PRO A 33 3.40 8.38 0.29
C PRO A 33 3.10 9.16 -1.02
N LEU A 34 3.45 8.57 -2.17
CA LEU A 34 3.37 9.12 -3.51
C LEU A 34 2.81 8.05 -4.45
N ARG A 35 2.17 8.48 -5.54
CA ARG A 35 1.59 7.56 -6.54
C ARG A 35 2.67 6.69 -7.20
N PHE A 36 3.85 7.24 -7.40
CA PHE A 36 4.99 6.59 -8.06
C PHE A 36 6.21 6.57 -7.16
N ILE A 37 7.11 5.63 -7.46
CA ILE A 37 8.43 5.54 -6.83
C ILE A 37 9.40 6.27 -7.78
N PRO A 38 10.12 7.30 -7.30
CA PRO A 38 10.98 8.10 -8.16
C PRO A 38 12.22 7.34 -8.66
N ASP A 39 12.67 6.34 -7.89
CA ASP A 39 13.89 5.59 -8.19
C ASP A 39 13.59 4.25 -8.88
N ILE A 40 14.52 3.83 -9.74
CA ILE A 40 14.49 2.50 -10.36
C ILE A 40 14.67 1.44 -9.28
N GLN A 41 13.83 0.40 -9.33
CA GLN A 41 13.83 -0.71 -8.37
C GLN A 41 14.44 -1.95 -9.02
N ASP A 42 15.74 -2.17 -8.80
CA ASP A 42 16.45 -3.30 -9.40
C ASP A 42 16.41 -4.57 -8.55
N ASN A 43 16.43 -4.42 -7.23
CA ASN A 43 16.46 -5.55 -6.30
C ASN A 43 15.06 -6.05 -5.95
N PRO A 44 14.79 -7.37 -6.01
CA PRO A 44 13.51 -7.94 -5.61
C PRO A 44 13.12 -7.49 -4.20
N LYS A 45 11.97 -6.84 -4.09
CA LYS A 45 11.45 -6.38 -2.80
C LYS A 45 9.92 -6.28 -2.79
N SER A 46 9.38 -5.84 -1.67
CA SER A 46 7.97 -5.48 -1.53
C SER A 46 7.81 -4.01 -1.22
N LEU A 47 6.78 -3.39 -1.79
CA LEU A 47 6.59 -1.96 -1.84
C LEU A 47 5.13 -1.63 -1.57
N ILE A 48 4.90 -0.50 -0.90
CA ILE A 48 3.59 0.12 -0.76
C ILE A 48 3.68 1.52 -1.34
N THR A 49 2.70 1.90 -2.15
CA THR A 49 2.57 3.28 -2.64
C THR A 49 1.14 3.78 -2.40
N THR A 50 0.95 5.10 -2.43
CA THR A 50 -0.37 5.70 -2.21
C THR A 50 -0.66 6.81 -3.19
N GLU A 51 -1.85 6.81 -3.76
CA GLU A 51 -2.38 7.93 -4.53
C GLU A 51 -3.50 8.61 -3.74
N TRP A 52 -3.47 9.94 -3.70
CA TRP A 52 -4.43 10.76 -2.98
C TRP A 52 -5.06 11.73 -3.97
N SER A 53 -6.38 11.74 -4.04
CA SER A 53 -7.12 12.74 -4.80
C SER A 53 -7.81 13.73 -3.89
N PHE A 54 -7.81 14.99 -4.31
CA PHE A 54 -8.37 16.10 -3.58
C PHE A 54 -9.32 16.88 -4.47
N LYS A 55 -10.35 17.47 -3.89
CA LYS A 55 -11.20 18.45 -4.56
C LYS A 55 -11.41 19.67 -3.67
N PRO A 56 -11.63 20.85 -4.27
CA PRO A 56 -12.15 22.00 -3.53
C PRO A 56 -13.46 21.62 -2.82
N TYR A 57 -13.64 22.15 -1.61
CA TYR A 57 -14.86 21.94 -0.84
C TYR A 57 -15.57 23.28 -0.59
N THR A 58 -15.35 23.95 0.54
CA THR A 58 -15.96 25.24 0.88
C THR A 58 -14.90 26.30 1.19
N GLY A 59 -15.07 27.51 0.64
CA GLY A 59 -14.04 28.55 0.72
C GLY A 59 -12.71 28.08 0.14
N ASP A 60 -11.62 28.30 0.88
CA ASP A 60 -10.27 27.86 0.50
C ASP A 60 -9.91 26.44 0.99
N SER A 61 -10.90 25.66 1.45
CA SER A 61 -10.65 24.30 1.95
C SER A 61 -10.62 23.25 0.84
N ILE A 62 -9.75 22.25 1.02
CA ILE A 62 -9.67 21.05 0.19
C ILE A 62 -10.09 19.82 1.00
N LYS A 63 -10.68 18.84 0.33
CA LYS A 63 -11.06 17.57 0.95
C LYS A 63 -10.50 16.40 0.16
N ILE A 64 -10.06 15.37 0.88
CA ILE A 64 -9.66 14.09 0.29
C ILE A 64 -10.92 13.43 -0.26
N THR A 65 -10.89 13.10 -1.54
CA THR A 65 -12.01 12.47 -2.23
C THR A 65 -11.78 11.00 -2.47
N GLU A 66 -10.51 10.62 -2.59
CA GLU A 66 -10.11 9.26 -2.87
C GLU A 66 -8.70 8.99 -2.35
N VAL A 67 -8.51 7.77 -1.90
CA VAL A 67 -7.22 7.20 -1.55
C VAL A 67 -7.11 5.84 -2.21
N ILE A 68 -6.07 5.65 -3.02
CA ILE A 68 -5.72 4.35 -3.58
C ILE A 68 -4.42 3.91 -2.91
N LEU A 69 -4.41 2.70 -2.36
CA LEU A 69 -3.19 2.08 -1.84
C LEU A 69 -2.79 0.95 -2.75
N TYR A 70 -1.50 0.87 -3.05
CA TYR A 70 -0.90 -0.15 -3.89
C TYR A 70 -0.01 -1.02 -3.02
N ALA A 71 -0.14 -2.34 -3.17
CA ALA A 71 0.78 -3.32 -2.61
C ALA A 71 1.46 -4.03 -3.78
N ILE A 72 2.77 -3.81 -3.94
CA ILE A 72 3.56 -4.25 -5.09
C ILE A 72 4.66 -5.18 -4.58
N CYS A 73 4.93 -6.26 -5.30
CA CYS A 73 6.09 -7.10 -5.01
C CYS A 73 6.70 -7.66 -6.28
N HIS A 74 8.00 -7.95 -6.22
CA HIS A 74 8.67 -8.68 -7.28
C HIS A 74 8.12 -10.12 -7.37
N ILE A 75 7.93 -10.63 -8.59
CA ILE A 75 7.28 -11.93 -8.83
C ILE A 75 8.00 -13.10 -8.15
N SER A 76 9.32 -13.02 -7.99
CA SER A 76 10.12 -14.03 -7.28
C SER A 76 9.80 -14.13 -5.78
N LEU A 77 9.14 -13.12 -5.21
CA LEU A 77 8.71 -13.07 -3.81
C LEU A 77 7.21 -13.29 -3.63
N MET A 78 6.47 -13.52 -4.73
CA MET A 78 5.01 -13.60 -4.74
C MET A 78 4.49 -14.81 -3.96
N SER A 79 5.10 -15.98 -4.18
CA SER A 79 4.69 -17.22 -3.52
C SER A 79 5.22 -17.23 -2.08
N VAL A 80 4.32 -17.53 -1.15
CA VAL A 80 4.61 -17.64 0.29
C VAL A 80 3.84 -18.83 0.83
N ASP A 81 4.29 -19.38 1.96
CA ASP A 81 3.60 -20.51 2.57
C ASP A 81 2.15 -20.13 2.92
N GLY A 82 1.20 -20.76 2.23
CA GLY A 82 -0.23 -20.54 2.44
C GLY A 82 -0.86 -19.37 1.66
N GLY A 83 -0.20 -18.79 0.65
CA GLY A 83 -0.86 -17.82 -0.23
C GLY A 83 0.06 -16.97 -1.09
N MET A 84 -0.39 -15.75 -1.40
CA MET A 84 0.40 -14.74 -2.12
C MET A 84 0.81 -13.60 -1.19
N ARG A 85 2.06 -13.13 -1.36
CA ARG A 85 2.60 -12.00 -0.59
C ARG A 85 1.75 -10.75 -0.72
N LYS A 86 1.24 -10.46 -1.93
CA LYS A 86 0.35 -9.31 -2.17
C LYS A 86 -0.93 -9.37 -1.34
N ASP A 87 -1.52 -10.55 -1.19
CA ASP A 87 -2.75 -10.74 -0.43
C ASP A 87 -2.51 -10.53 1.06
N PHE A 88 -1.37 -11.02 1.58
CA PHE A 88 -0.92 -10.72 2.95
C PHE A 88 -0.76 -9.21 3.17
N MET A 89 -0.09 -8.51 2.24
CA MET A 89 0.08 -7.05 2.33
C MET A 89 -1.28 -6.32 2.37
N VAL A 90 -2.21 -6.68 1.50
CA VAL A 90 -3.56 -6.10 1.45
C VAL A 90 -4.33 -6.34 2.73
N ALA A 91 -4.28 -7.57 3.26
CA ALA A 91 -4.95 -7.90 4.52
C ALA A 91 -4.44 -7.01 5.67
N GLU A 92 -3.13 -6.76 5.70
CA GLU A 92 -2.50 -5.91 6.70
C GLU A 92 -2.78 -4.40 6.50
N ILE A 93 -2.85 -3.94 5.25
CA ILE A 93 -3.30 -2.58 4.93
C ILE A 93 -4.75 -2.40 5.39
N ASN A 94 -5.64 -3.34 5.09
CA ASN A 94 -7.04 -3.29 5.51
C ASN A 94 -7.19 -3.23 7.04
N LYS A 95 -6.37 -3.98 7.79
CA LYS A 95 -6.32 -3.88 9.26
C LYS A 95 -5.88 -2.48 9.72
N SER A 96 -4.88 -1.91 9.05
CA SER A 96 -4.34 -0.58 9.38
C SER A 96 -5.36 0.53 9.11
N ILE A 97 -6.09 0.45 7.99
CA ILE A 97 -7.14 1.40 7.61
C ILE A 97 -8.29 1.40 8.62
N LYS A 98 -8.73 0.22 9.07
CA LYS A 98 -9.80 0.09 10.09
C LYS A 98 -9.46 0.82 11.39
N ASN A 99 -8.18 1.07 11.66
CA ASN A 99 -7.71 1.79 12.84
C ASN A 99 -7.29 3.24 12.55
N CYS A 100 -7.29 3.68 11.30
CA CYS A 100 -6.87 5.02 10.92
C CYS A 100 -8.01 6.03 11.09
N SER A 101 -7.78 7.06 11.91
CA SER A 101 -8.74 8.13 12.15
C SER A 101 -9.12 8.86 10.86
N LEU A 102 -8.18 9.08 9.93
CA LEU A 102 -8.41 9.77 8.66
C LEU A 102 -9.47 9.07 7.79
N PHE A 103 -9.42 7.74 7.71
CA PHE A 103 -10.39 6.96 6.95
C PHE A 103 -11.77 6.95 7.64
N LYS A 104 -11.78 6.92 8.98
CA LYS A 104 -13.02 7.05 9.77
C LYS A 104 -13.64 8.45 9.66
N SER A 105 -12.85 9.51 9.74
CA SER A 105 -13.31 10.90 9.71
C SER A 105 -13.61 11.39 8.29
N GLY A 106 -12.94 10.83 7.29
CA GLY A 106 -13.09 11.20 5.89
C GLY A 106 -14.34 10.64 5.22
N ASN A 107 -15.10 9.77 5.89
CA ASN A 107 -16.20 8.99 5.30
C ASN A 107 -15.76 8.27 4.02
N LEU A 108 -14.52 7.76 4.02
CA LEU A 108 -13.96 7.01 2.91
C LEU A 108 -14.44 5.56 2.98
N THR A 109 -15.13 5.10 1.95
CA THR A 109 -15.59 3.71 1.84
C THR A 109 -14.84 2.96 0.77
N PHE A 110 -14.67 1.66 1.00
CA PHE A 110 -14.11 0.76 0.01
C PHE A 110 -14.95 0.79 -1.27
N GLN A 111 -14.29 1.01 -2.41
CA GLN A 111 -14.91 1.07 -3.74
C GLN A 111 -14.46 -0.07 -4.66
N GLY A 112 -13.51 -0.89 -4.23
CA GLY A 112 -12.99 -2.00 -5.03
C GLY A 112 -11.47 -2.07 -5.01
N GLY A 113 -10.96 -2.97 -5.83
CA GLY A 113 -9.54 -3.21 -6.02
C GLY A 113 -9.30 -4.12 -7.22
N GLY A 114 -8.04 -4.33 -7.56
CA GLY A 114 -7.66 -5.16 -8.69
C GLY A 114 -6.16 -5.34 -8.81
N ASP A 115 -5.77 -6.34 -9.58
CA ASP A 115 -4.38 -6.66 -9.85
C ASP A 115 -3.84 -5.88 -11.07
N PHE A 116 -2.54 -5.62 -11.09
CA PHE A 116 -1.87 -4.93 -12.18
C PHE A 116 -0.39 -5.32 -12.30
N LEU A 117 0.16 -5.15 -13.51
CA LEU A 117 1.61 -5.16 -13.72
C LEU A 117 2.16 -3.77 -13.43
N ALA A 118 3.12 -3.68 -12.50
CA ALA A 118 3.70 -2.42 -12.06
C ALA A 118 4.86 -1.97 -12.95
N ASP A 119 5.37 -2.86 -13.81
CA ASP A 119 6.42 -2.57 -14.79
C ASP A 119 6.12 -3.20 -16.15
N ALA A 120 6.71 -2.64 -17.20
CA ALA A 120 6.61 -3.17 -18.56
C ALA A 120 7.34 -4.51 -18.74
N GLY A 121 8.34 -4.80 -17.88
CA GLY A 121 9.11 -6.04 -17.89
C GLY A 121 8.39 -7.22 -17.25
N GLY A 122 7.23 -7.01 -16.61
CA GLY A 122 6.43 -8.04 -15.95
C GLY A 122 7.08 -8.66 -14.72
N LYS A 123 8.11 -8.03 -14.16
CA LYS A 123 8.81 -8.50 -12.96
C LYS A 123 8.12 -8.06 -11.67
N TRP A 124 7.35 -6.99 -11.74
CA TRP A 124 6.68 -6.37 -10.61
C TRP A 124 5.18 -6.48 -10.80
N TYR A 125 4.54 -7.11 -9.82
CA TYR A 125 3.10 -7.33 -9.82
C TYR A 125 2.51 -6.73 -8.56
N GLY A 126 1.38 -6.06 -8.72
CA GLY A 126 0.74 -5.37 -7.62
C GLY A 126 -0.75 -5.62 -7.58
N THR A 127 -1.33 -5.22 -6.46
CA THR A 127 -2.77 -5.04 -6.34
C THR A 127 -3.05 -3.68 -5.73
N PHE A 128 -4.14 -3.06 -6.13
CA PHE A 128 -4.59 -1.81 -5.55
C PHE A 128 -5.91 -1.99 -4.81
N ILE A 129 -6.11 -1.18 -3.77
CA ILE A 129 -7.39 -1.03 -3.09
C ILE A 129 -7.78 0.43 -3.08
N ARG A 130 -9.03 0.70 -3.43
CA ARG A 130 -9.58 2.05 -3.61
C ARG A 130 -10.58 2.37 -2.52
N TYR A 131 -10.41 3.53 -1.92
CA TYR A 131 -11.36 4.12 -0.99
C TYR A 131 -11.78 5.50 -1.51
N ALA A 132 -13.08 5.78 -1.53
CA ALA A 132 -13.58 7.09 -1.96
C ALA A 132 -14.63 7.64 -1.00
N ALA A 133 -14.77 8.97 -0.97
CA ALA A 133 -15.78 9.64 -0.19
C ALA A 133 -17.17 9.38 -0.81
N LEU A 134 -18.14 8.91 -0.01
CA LEU A 134 -19.50 8.56 -0.46
C LEU A 134 -20.29 9.74 -1.04
N THR A 135 -19.97 10.97 -0.60
CA THR A 135 -20.72 12.16 -0.99
C THR A 135 -19.81 13.38 -0.92
N LEU A 136 -19.52 13.96 -2.07
CA LEU A 136 -19.15 15.38 -2.18
C LEU A 136 -20.37 16.08 -2.78
N SER A 137 -21.50 16.00 -2.08
CA SER A 137 -22.63 16.87 -2.42
C SER A 137 -22.16 18.31 -2.21
N ARG A 138 -22.23 19.09 -3.29
CA ARG A 138 -22.14 20.55 -3.26
C ARG A 138 -23.16 21.12 -2.29
#